data_AF-A0A7K1WY86-F1
#
_entry.id   AF-A0A7K1WY86-F1
#
_cell.length_a   1.000
_cell.length_b   1.000
_cell.length_c   1.000
_cell.angle_alpha   90.00
_cell.angle_beta   90.00
_cell.angle_gamma   90.00
#
_symmetry.space_group_name_H-M   'P 1'
#
loop_
_entity.id
_entity.type
_entity.pdbx_description
1 polymer ?
#
loop_
_entity_poly.entity_id
_entity_poly.type
_entity_poly.pdbx_seq_one_letter_code
_entity_poly.pdbx_strand_id
1 'polypeptide(L)'
;MQKENQKTTHRDVVPSVLNFLSDEMFDGDYKEQPLYLQEIFELLMHTEFGDDINLRHKILSCLRTSRNLAEALSPFSEKQIYKACSRNRKLSQ
;
A
#
# COMPACT_ATOMS: atom_id res chain seq x y z
N MET A 1 -21.19 -17.51 2.55
CA MET A 1 -19.73 -17.48 2.36
C MET A 1 -19.47 -16.96 0.95
N GLN A 2 -18.72 -15.86 0.83
CA GLN A 2 -18.58 -15.10 -0.41
C GLN A 2 -17.77 -15.85 -1.49
N LYS A 3 -18.06 -15.52 -2.75
CA LYS A 3 -17.68 -16.21 -3.99
C LYS A 3 -16.16 -16.16 -4.25
N GLU A 4 -15.40 -17.11 -3.71
CA GLU A 4 -13.93 -17.18 -3.86
C GLU A 4 -13.44 -17.69 -5.23
N ASN A 5 -14.29 -17.76 -6.27
CA ASN A 5 -13.96 -18.41 -7.55
C ASN A 5 -14.45 -17.65 -8.80
N GLN A 6 -14.46 -16.32 -8.80
CA GLN A 6 -14.53 -15.60 -10.08
C GLN A 6 -13.13 -15.56 -10.69
N LYS A 7 -12.98 -16.10 -11.91
CA LYS A 7 -11.73 -16.13 -12.68
C LYS A 7 -11.11 -14.73 -12.69
N THR A 8 -10.18 -14.47 -11.77
CA THR A 8 -9.48 -13.20 -11.63
C THR A 8 -8.37 -13.16 -12.67
N THR A 9 -8.75 -12.84 -13.91
CA THR A 9 -7.73 -12.59 -14.91
C THR A 9 -6.94 -11.35 -14.50
N HIS A 10 -5.72 -11.19 -15.00
CA HIS A 10 -4.92 -9.98 -14.78
C HIS A 10 -5.71 -8.69 -15.11
N ARG A 11 -6.68 -8.77 -16.04
CA ARG A 11 -7.57 -7.66 -16.40
C ARG A 11 -8.56 -7.25 -15.31
N ASP A 12 -8.89 -8.15 -14.38
CA ASP A 12 -9.87 -7.89 -13.32
C ASP A 12 -9.20 -7.36 -12.04
N VAL A 13 -7.97 -7.79 -11.77
CA VAL A 13 -7.21 -7.42 -10.56
C VAL A 13 -6.55 -6.05 -10.70
N VAL A 14 -5.94 -5.75 -11.85
CA VAL A 14 -5.20 -4.50 -12.07
C VAL A 14 -6.06 -3.25 -11.87
N PRO A 15 -7.30 -3.16 -12.39
CA PRO A 15 -8.15 -2.00 -12.12
C PRO A 15 -8.45 -1.80 -10.64
N SER A 16 -8.66 -2.88 -9.89
CA SER A 16 -8.92 -2.82 -8.44
C SER A 16 -7.72 -2.28 -7.67
N VAL A 17 -6.51 -2.73 -8.02
CA VAL A 17 -5.26 -2.20 -7.45
C VAL A 17 -5.07 -0.72 -7.81
N LEU A 18 -5.35 -0.33 -9.05
CA LEU A 18 -5.23 1.07 -9.48
C LEU A 18 -6.23 1.99 -8.78
N ASN A 19 -7.44 1.52 -8.50
CA ASN A 19 -8.43 2.26 -7.73
C ASN A 19 -7.99 2.42 -6.26
N PHE A 20 -7.53 1.35 -5.62
CA PHE A 20 -6.97 1.41 -4.26
C PHE A 20 -5.83 2.43 -4.18
N LEU A 21 -4.86 2.34 -5.08
CA LEU A 21 -3.76 3.29 -5.17
C LEU A 21 -4.27 4.72 -5.43
N SER A 22 -5.32 4.89 -6.24
CA SER A 22 -5.93 6.20 -6.47
C SER A 22 -6.56 6.81 -5.23
N ASP A 23 -7.11 6.02 -4.32
CA ASP A 23 -7.73 6.55 -3.12
C ASP A 23 -6.66 6.84 -2.05
N GLU A 24 -5.67 5.96 -1.89
CA GLU A 24 -4.56 6.14 -0.94
C GLU A 24 -3.61 7.29 -1.30
N MET A 25 -3.29 7.51 -2.59
CA MET A 25 -2.37 8.59 -3.01
C MET A 25 -2.95 10.00 -2.92
N PHE A 26 -4.26 10.14 -2.71
CA PHE A 26 -4.87 11.48 -2.59
C PHE A 26 -4.73 12.07 -1.19
N ASP A 27 -4.40 11.27 -0.17
CA ASP A 27 -4.34 11.70 1.23
C ASP A 27 -2.92 11.87 1.79
N GLY A 28 -1.84 11.57 1.04
CA GLY A 28 -0.50 11.78 1.58
C GLY A 28 0.71 11.44 0.71
N ASP A 29 1.87 11.67 1.31
CA ASP A 29 3.20 11.45 0.74
C ASP A 29 3.56 9.95 0.79
N TYR A 30 2.96 9.15 -0.10
CA TYR A 30 3.02 7.68 -0.04
C TYR A 30 4.46 7.12 -0.10
N LYS A 31 5.40 7.87 -0.70
CA LYS A 31 6.82 7.51 -0.76
C LYS A 31 7.50 7.57 0.60
N GLU A 32 7.01 8.46 1.45
CA GLU A 32 7.51 8.68 2.81
C GLU A 32 6.80 7.77 3.82
N GLN A 33 5.67 7.16 3.45
CA GLN A 33 4.93 6.20 4.29
C GLN A 33 5.81 5.10 4.92
N PRO A 34 6.78 4.48 4.22
CA PRO A 34 7.68 3.52 4.84
C PRO A 34 8.53 4.12 5.98
N LEU A 35 8.94 5.39 5.86
CA LEU A 35 9.71 6.10 6.89
C LEU A 35 8.81 6.44 8.09
N TYR A 36 7.61 6.95 7.85
CA TYR A 36 6.64 7.24 8.91
C TYR A 36 6.26 5.98 9.69
N LEU A 37 6.00 4.87 8.99
CA LEU A 37 5.73 3.58 9.64
C LEU A 37 6.94 3.11 10.45
N GLN A 38 8.15 3.27 9.94
CA GLN A 38 9.36 2.90 10.66
C GLN A 38 9.50 3.69 11.96
N GLU A 39 9.32 5.02 11.92
CA GLU A 39 9.38 5.87 13.11
C GLU A 39 8.34 5.46 14.16
N ILE A 40 7.09 5.25 13.74
CA ILE A 40 6.01 4.79 14.63
C ILE A 40 6.38 3.46 15.29
N PHE A 41 6.94 2.53 14.52
CA PHE A 41 7.30 1.22 15.05
C PHE A 41 8.53 1.26 15.96
N GLU A 42 9.53 2.09 15.66
CA GLU A 42 10.66 2.33 16.56
C GLU A 42 10.18 2.86 17.92
N LEU A 43 9.24 3.80 17.93
CA LEU A 43 8.62 4.28 19.16
C LEU A 43 7.82 3.18 19.90
N LEU A 44 7.05 2.38 19.16
CA LEU A 44 6.28 1.28 19.73
C LEU A 44 7.18 0.21 20.38
N MET A 45 8.36 -0.02 19.81
CA MET A 45 9.37 -0.94 20.36
C MET A 45 9.91 -0.51 21.74
N HIS A 46 9.75 0.77 22.11
CA HIS A 46 10.08 1.30 23.43
C HIS A 46 8.94 1.20 24.45
N THR A 47 7.80 0.61 24.09
CA THR A 47 6.65 0.41 24.98
C THR A 47 6.58 -1.02 25.51
N GLU A 48 5.61 -1.32 26.38
CA GLU A 48 5.32 -2.67 26.87
C GLU A 48 5.00 -3.68 25.75
N PHE A 49 4.56 -3.20 24.59
CA PHE A 49 4.29 -4.02 23.41
C PHE A 49 5.56 -4.39 22.63
N GLY A 50 6.66 -3.72 22.95
CA GLY A 50 7.93 -3.88 22.25
C GLY A 50 8.42 -5.31 22.27
N ASP A 51 8.15 -6.11 23.30
CA ASP A 51 8.63 -7.49 23.43
C ASP A 51 7.67 -8.57 22.88
N ASP A 52 6.50 -8.19 22.37
CA ASP A 52 5.60 -9.14 21.73
C ASP A 52 6.17 -9.57 20.37
N ILE A 53 6.66 -10.81 20.32
CA ILE A 53 7.27 -11.39 19.11
C ILE A 53 6.28 -11.53 17.94
N ASN A 54 5.00 -11.73 18.21
CA ASN A 54 3.98 -11.81 17.16
C ASN A 54 3.70 -10.42 16.58
N LEU A 55 3.68 -9.41 17.45
CA LEU A 55 3.55 -8.02 17.01
C LEU A 55 4.76 -7.58 16.18
N ARG A 56 5.99 -7.90 16.63
CA ARG A 56 7.22 -7.63 15.87
C ARG A 56 7.17 -8.22 14.45
N HIS A 57 6.73 -9.46 14.30
CA HIS A 57 6.60 -10.09 12.98
C HIS A 57 5.57 -9.36 12.08
N LYS A 58 4.42 -8.97 12.63
CA LYS A 58 3.41 -8.21 11.88
C LYS A 58 3.94 -6.85 11.43
N ILE A 59 4.62 -6.14 12.34
CA ILE A 59 5.30 -4.86 12.08
C ILE A 59 6.29 -5.00 10.91
N LEU A 60 7.18 -5.99 10.97
CA LEU A 60 8.17 -6.24 9.93
C LEU A 60 7.50 -6.54 8.57
N SER A 61 6.40 -7.30 8.57
CA SER A 61 5.63 -7.58 7.36
C SER A 61 5.02 -6.31 6.76
N CYS A 62 4.47 -5.42 7.59
CA CYS A 62 3.92 -4.13 7.16
C CYS A 62 5.01 -3.24 6.55
N LEU A 63 6.15 -3.10 7.24
CA LEU A 63 7.30 -2.33 6.75
C LEU A 63 7.80 -2.86 5.40
N ARG A 64 7.97 -4.19 5.28
CA ARG A 64 8.41 -4.80 4.02
C ARG A 64 7.43 -4.52 2.89
N THR A 65 6.13 -4.63 3.16
CA THR A 65 5.09 -4.39 2.14
C THR A 65 5.08 -2.93 1.69
N SER A 66 5.16 -1.98 2.63
CA SER A 66 5.21 -0.55 2.32
C SER A 66 6.47 -0.17 1.54
N ARG A 67 7.64 -0.68 1.94
CA ARG A 67 8.91 -0.47 1.19
C ARG A 67 8.84 -1.04 -0.22
N ASN A 68 8.35 -2.26 -0.39
CA ASN A 68 8.20 -2.87 -1.72
C ASN A 68 7.26 -2.05 -2.62
N LEU A 69 6.19 -1.48 -2.06
CA LEU A 69 5.29 -0.63 -2.82
C LEU A 69 5.97 0.68 -3.25
N ALA A 70 6.67 1.34 -2.33
CA ALA A 70 7.43 2.55 -2.63
C ALA A 70 8.50 2.28 -3.71
N GLU A 71 9.21 1.17 -3.60
CA GLU A 71 10.21 0.74 -4.59
C GLU A 71 9.58 0.45 -5.95
N ALA A 72 8.47 -0.29 -6.00
CA ALA A 72 7.75 -0.58 -7.24
C ALA A 72 7.26 0.67 -7.97
N LEU A 73 6.94 1.73 -7.22
CA LEU A 73 6.50 3.01 -7.76
C LEU A 73 7.64 4.01 -8.00
N SER A 74 8.84 3.76 -7.46
CA SER A 74 10.01 4.66 -7.57
C SER A 74 10.42 5.06 -8.98
N PRO A 75 10.25 4.23 -10.05
CA PRO A 75 10.59 4.65 -11.41
C PRO A 75 9.65 5.71 -11.99
N PHE A 76 8.53 5.99 -11.33
CA PHE A 76 7.48 6.86 -11.83
C PHE A 76 7.37 8.13 -10.98
N SER A 77 7.19 9.27 -11.64
CA SER A 77 6.81 10.52 -10.97
C SER A 77 5.38 10.44 -10.43
N GLU A 78 5.08 11.18 -9.37
CA GLU A 78 3.71 11.29 -8.83
C GLU A 78 2.71 11.69 -9.90
N LYS A 79 3.08 12.60 -10.81
CA LYS A 79 2.22 13.01 -11.93
C LYS A 79 1.89 11.86 -12.88
N GLN A 80 2.84 10.96 -13.15
CA GLN A 80 2.60 9.78 -14.00
C GLN A 80 1.69 8.79 -13.29
N ILE A 81 1.92 8.55 -12.00
CA ILE A 81 1.12 7.63 -11.20
C ILE A 81 -0.31 8.16 -11.05
N TYR A 82 -0.46 9.45 -10.68
CA TYR A 82 -1.74 10.14 -10.62
C TYR A 82 -2.52 9.97 -11.92
N LYS A 83 -1.88 10.24 -13.07
CA LYS A 83 -2.53 10.11 -14.38
C LYS A 83 -2.98 8.67 -14.68
N ALA A 84 -2.22 7.67 -14.24
CA ALA A 84 -2.57 6.27 -14.41
C ALA A 84 -3.77 5.88 -13.54
N CYS A 85 -3.76 6.30 -12.28
CA CYS A 85 -4.84 6.09 -11.31
C CYS A 85 -6.13 6.85 -11.69
N SER A 86 -6.02 8.11 -12.11
CA SER A 86 -7.17 8.96 -12.44
C SER A 86 -7.87 8.56 -13.75
N ARG A 87 -7.17 7.87 -14.66
CA ARG A 87 -7.75 7.38 -15.93
C ARG A 87 -8.77 6.27 -15.71
N ASN A 88 -8.63 5.47 -14.65
CA ASN A 88 -9.57 4.38 -14.36
C ASN A 88 -10.90 4.85 -13.74
N ARG A 89 -10.94 5.99 -13.03
CA ARG A 89 -12.20 6.58 -12.52
C ARG A 89 -13.22 6.90 -13.62
N LYS A 90 -12.77 7.12 -14.87
CA LYS A 90 -13.66 7.41 -16.01
C LYS A 90 -14.23 6.15 -16.70
N LEU A 91 -13.69 4.96 -16.40
CA LEU A 91 -14.16 3.70 -16.97
C LEU A 91 -15.18 2.98 -16.05
N SER A 92 -15.35 3.49 -14.82
CA SER A 92 -16.27 2.96 -13.81
C SER A 92 -17.53 3.83 -13.59
N GLN A 93 -17.76 4.85 -14.43
CA GLN A 93 -19.00 5.63 -14.54
C GLN A 93 -19.71 5.27 -15.84
#